data_AF-A0A3L7RXW7-F1
#
_entry.id   AF-A0A3L7RXW7-F1
#
_cell.length_a   1.000
_cell.length_b   1.000
_cell.length_c   1.000
_cell.angle_alpha   90.00
_cell.angle_beta   90.00
_cell.angle_gamma   90.00
#
_symmetry.space_group_name_H-M   'P 1'
#
loop_
_entity.id
_entity.type
_entity.pdbx_description
1 polymer ?
#
loop_
_entity_poly.entity_id
_entity_poly.type
_entity_poly.pdbx_seq_one_letter_code
_entity_poly.pdbx_strand_id
1 'polypeptide(L)'
;MVIRSLLISLLLSGSLIASDGLISGSADGWTHAGPREDALPEFKFLPKGGPDQSGSLLTSSDQRKGLHGWWEKTIAVEGGRTYHFSALRKVVNVEYPRRTAVARIFWKDAQGRAAVHDF
;
A
#
# COMPACT_ATOMS: atom_id res chain seq x y z
N MET A 1 51.73 -4.16 -33.72
CA MET A 1 50.88 -5.04 -32.92
C MET A 1 51.21 -4.80 -31.45
N VAL A 2 50.44 -3.96 -30.77
CA VAL A 2 50.63 -3.68 -29.33
C VAL A 2 49.24 -3.65 -28.71
N ILE A 3 48.98 -4.65 -27.87
CA ILE A 3 47.75 -4.84 -27.12
C ILE A 3 47.73 -3.82 -25.98
N ARG A 4 46.67 -3.01 -25.88
CA ARG A 4 46.34 -2.26 -24.67
C ARG A 4 44.91 -2.58 -24.27
N SER A 5 44.79 -3.65 -23.49
CA SER A 5 43.62 -3.92 -22.67
C SER A 5 43.54 -2.85 -21.58
N LEU A 6 42.45 -2.08 -21.54
CA LEU A 6 42.09 -1.26 -20.39
C LEU A 6 40.74 -1.77 -19.88
N LEU A 7 40.79 -2.57 -18.82
CA LEU A 7 39.63 -2.91 -18.00
C LEU A 7 39.20 -1.63 -17.26
N ILE A 8 37.97 -1.19 -17.49
CA ILE A 8 37.31 -0.19 -16.66
C ILE A 8 36.21 -0.92 -15.88
N SER A 9 36.57 -1.38 -14.69
CA SER A 9 35.63 -1.74 -13.64
C SER A 9 35.24 -0.46 -12.89
N LEU A 10 34.01 0.01 -13.09
CA LEU A 10 33.41 1.05 -12.26
C LEU A 10 32.30 0.41 -11.40
N LEU A 11 32.69 0.01 -10.20
CA LEU A 11 31.77 -0.21 -9.08
C LEU A 11 31.38 1.17 -8.56
N LEU A 12 30.11 1.55 -8.65
CA LEU A 12 29.57 2.59 -7.77
C LEU A 12 28.14 2.23 -7.34
N SER A 13 28.04 2.07 -6.03
CA SER A 13 26.90 1.72 -5.21
C SER A 13 25.74 2.73 -5.26
N GLY A 14 24.52 2.23 -5.08
CA GLY A 14 23.31 3.01 -4.77
C GLY A 14 22.07 2.22 -5.18
N SER A 15 21.12 1.82 -4.34
CA SER A 15 20.83 2.14 -2.95
C SER A 15 20.33 0.87 -2.26
N LEU A 16 20.60 0.73 -0.96
CA LEU A 16 19.90 -0.22 -0.10
C LEU A 16 18.43 0.22 -0.03
N ILE A 17 17.54 -0.54 -0.65
CA ILE A 17 16.13 -0.52 -0.27
C ILE A 17 16.08 -1.17 1.11
N ALA A 18 16.17 -0.35 2.16
CA ALA A 18 15.80 -0.77 3.50
C ALA A 18 14.28 -0.74 3.59
N SER A 19 13.62 -1.81 3.15
CA SER A 19 12.21 -2.07 3.46
C SER A 19 12.14 -3.25 4.43
N ASP A 20 12.63 -3.05 5.65
CA ASP A 20 12.50 -4.06 6.71
C ASP A 20 11.25 -3.76 7.56
N GLY A 21 10.12 -3.71 6.88
CA GLY A 21 8.80 -3.94 7.45
C GLY A 21 8.30 -5.26 6.87
N LEU A 22 8.31 -6.32 7.66
CA LEU A 22 7.97 -7.68 7.23
C LEU A 22 6.60 -7.74 6.54
N ILE A 23 6.57 -7.65 5.20
CA ILE A 23 5.46 -8.14 4.38
C ILE A 23 5.69 -9.64 4.20
N SER A 24 5.43 -10.41 5.27
CA SER A 24 5.45 -11.87 5.20
C SER A 24 4.07 -12.39 4.79
N GLY A 25 3.97 -12.81 3.54
CA GLY A 25 2.73 -13.27 2.89
C GLY A 25 2.24 -12.21 1.90
N SER A 26 2.13 -12.59 0.63
CA SER A 26 1.73 -11.68 -0.45
C SER A 26 0.33 -11.12 -0.14
N ALA A 27 0.27 -9.85 0.26
CA ALA A 27 -0.95 -9.08 0.38
C ALA A 27 -1.53 -8.77 -1.01
N ASP A 28 -1.37 -9.63 -2.01
CA ASP A 28 -1.87 -9.50 -3.37
C ASP A 28 -1.77 -8.06 -3.94
N GLY A 29 -0.56 -7.50 -3.99
CA GLY A 29 -0.33 -6.16 -4.56
C GLY A 29 -0.90 -4.98 -3.74
N TRP A 30 -1.41 -5.22 -2.54
CA TRP A 30 -1.71 -4.16 -1.57
C TRP A 30 -0.41 -3.59 -0.97
N THR A 31 -0.34 -2.27 -0.91
CA THR A 31 0.70 -1.50 -0.23
C THR A 31 0.06 -0.62 0.85
N HIS A 32 0.87 0.09 1.62
CA HIS A 32 0.40 1.04 2.61
C HIS A 32 1.09 2.39 2.46
N ALA A 33 0.38 3.44 2.87
CA ALA A 33 0.90 4.80 2.85
C ALA A 33 0.32 5.62 4.02
N GLY A 34 0.87 6.82 4.20
CA GLY A 34 0.43 7.78 5.19
C GLY A 34 0.96 9.17 4.86
N PRO A 35 0.49 10.21 5.56
CA PRO A 35 0.87 11.59 5.27
C PRO A 35 2.33 11.89 5.62
N ARG A 36 2.89 11.17 6.61
CA ARG A 36 4.28 11.28 7.07
C ARG A 36 4.76 9.93 7.59
N GLU A 37 6.04 9.64 7.41
CA GLU A 37 6.67 8.36 7.78
C GLU A 37 6.66 8.12 9.30
N ASP A 38 6.97 9.15 10.09
CA ASP A 38 7.02 9.10 11.56
C ASP A 38 5.64 8.88 12.21
N ALA A 39 4.58 9.21 11.49
CA ALA A 39 3.19 9.06 11.91
C ALA A 39 2.52 7.79 11.36
N LEU A 40 3.28 6.86 10.78
CA LEU A 40 2.69 5.61 10.30
C LEU A 40 2.31 4.68 11.46
N PRO A 41 1.10 4.09 11.42
CA PRO A 41 0.75 2.95 12.26
C PRO A 41 1.50 1.70 11.79
N GLU A 42 1.35 0.60 12.54
CA GLU A 42 1.84 -0.70 12.10
C GLU A 42 0.89 -1.30 11.05
N PHE A 43 1.47 -1.82 9.97
CA PHE A 43 0.76 -2.52 8.90
C PHE A 43 1.21 -3.98 8.83
N LYS A 44 0.25 -4.90 8.82
CA LYS A 44 0.52 -6.35 8.69
C LYS A 44 -0.50 -7.00 7.77
N PHE A 45 -0.03 -7.91 6.93
CA PHE A 45 -0.90 -8.90 6.29
C PHE A 45 -1.03 -10.12 7.21
N LEU A 46 -2.26 -10.55 7.47
CA LEU A 46 -2.56 -11.75 8.24
C LEU A 46 -3.10 -12.83 7.29
N PRO A 47 -2.30 -13.83 6.88
CA PRO A 47 -2.69 -14.82 5.87
C PRO A 47 -3.92 -15.66 6.25
N LYS A 48 -4.22 -15.79 7.55
CA LYS A 48 -5.38 -16.53 8.07
C LYS A 48 -6.42 -15.61 8.73
N GLY A 49 -6.31 -14.31 8.49
CA GLY A 49 -7.29 -13.35 8.97
C GLY A 49 -8.53 -13.30 8.07
N GLY A 50 -9.49 -12.45 8.45
CA GLY A 50 -10.74 -12.29 7.72
C GLY A 50 -11.79 -13.35 8.07
N PRO A 51 -13.05 -13.16 7.66
CA PRO A 51 -14.16 -14.07 7.98
C PRO A 51 -14.00 -15.50 7.42
N ASP A 52 -13.34 -15.61 6.28
CA ASP A 52 -13.10 -16.86 5.54
C ASP A 52 -11.69 -17.43 5.75
N GLN A 53 -10.89 -16.79 6.61
CA GLN A 53 -9.49 -17.15 6.87
C GLN A 53 -8.58 -17.11 5.63
N SER A 54 -8.94 -16.34 4.60
CA SER A 54 -8.16 -16.24 3.35
C SER A 54 -7.20 -15.04 3.32
N GLY A 55 -7.24 -14.18 4.34
CA GLY A 55 -6.38 -13.01 4.41
C GLY A 55 -7.07 -11.80 5.02
N SER A 56 -6.31 -10.97 5.72
CA SER A 56 -6.77 -9.62 6.09
C SER A 56 -5.63 -8.62 6.18
N LEU A 57 -5.95 -7.37 5.90
CA LEU A 57 -5.06 -6.22 6.02
C LEU A 57 -5.27 -5.58 7.40
N LEU A 58 -4.28 -5.68 8.27
CA LEU A 58 -4.31 -5.12 9.61
C LEU A 58 -3.61 -3.76 9.62
N THR A 59 -4.28 -2.78 10.22
CA THR A 59 -3.66 -1.53 10.68
C THR A 59 -3.81 -1.46 12.20
N SER A 60 -2.71 -1.31 12.91
CA SER A 60 -2.66 -1.24 14.37
C SER A 60 -1.94 0.01 14.84
N SER A 61 -2.49 0.69 15.83
CA SER A 61 -1.89 1.90 16.43
C SER A 61 -1.51 1.62 17.88
N ASP A 62 -0.38 2.19 18.30
CA ASP A 62 0.06 2.20 19.69
C ASP A 62 -0.45 3.48 20.40
N GLN A 63 0.17 3.86 21.52
CA GLN A 63 -0.23 5.02 22.32
C GLN A 63 0.23 6.36 21.74
N ARG A 64 1.00 6.38 20.64
CA ARG A 64 1.42 7.62 19.98
C ARG A 64 0.21 8.34 19.40
N LYS A 65 0.14 9.65 19.66
CA LYS A 65 -0.92 10.50 19.10
C LYS A 65 -0.65 10.79 17.63
N GLY A 66 -1.73 10.88 16.86
CA GLY A 66 -1.67 11.34 15.47
C GLY A 66 -1.20 10.30 14.46
N LEU A 67 -1.15 9.01 14.85
CA LEU A 67 -0.90 7.94 13.88
C LEU A 67 -2.00 7.94 12.82
N HIS A 68 -1.59 7.93 11.56
CA HIS A 68 -2.49 7.94 10.42
C HIS A 68 -1.87 7.24 9.22
N GLY A 69 -2.64 6.37 8.58
CA GLY A 69 -2.25 5.75 7.33
C GLY A 69 -3.37 4.88 6.79
N TRP A 70 -3.15 4.32 5.61
CA TRP A 70 -4.12 3.52 4.88
C TRP A 70 -3.43 2.41 4.09
N TRP A 71 -4.20 1.38 3.76
CA TRP A 71 -3.86 0.41 2.72
C TRP A 71 -4.34 0.94 1.37
N GLU A 72 -3.58 0.69 0.31
CA GLU A 72 -3.96 1.04 -1.06
C GLU A 72 -3.56 -0.05 -2.06
N LYS A 73 -4.35 -0.15 -3.14
CA LYS A 73 -4.07 -0.97 -4.31
C LYS A 73 -4.66 -0.27 -5.52
N THR A 74 -3.91 -0.24 -6.61
CA THR A 74 -4.43 0.23 -7.89
C THR A 74 -4.95 -0.96 -8.69
N ILE A 75 -6.18 -0.87 -9.17
CA ILE A 75 -6.85 -1.93 -9.95
C ILE A 75 -7.11 -1.38 -11.35
N ALA A 76 -6.65 -2.10 -12.37
CA ALA A 76 -6.92 -1.75 -13.75
C ALA A 76 -8.41 -2.00 -14.08
N VAL A 77 -9.03 -1.04 -14.75
CA VAL A 77 -10.44 -1.03 -15.12
C VAL A 77 -10.59 -0.50 -16.54
N GLU A 78 -11.66 -0.88 -17.21
CA GLU A 78 -11.99 -0.41 -18.55
C GLU A 78 -13.06 0.70 -18.46
N GLY A 79 -12.88 1.77 -19.23
CA GLY A 79 -13.85 2.86 -19.34
C GLY A 79 -15.19 2.37 -19.91
N GLY A 80 -16.29 2.97 -19.46
CA GLY A 80 -17.65 2.61 -19.90
C GLY A 80 -18.23 1.35 -19.26
N ARG A 81 -17.52 0.71 -18.32
CA ARG A 81 -18.02 -0.44 -17.54
C ARG A 81 -18.41 -0.04 -16.12
N THR A 82 -19.32 -0.81 -15.55
CA THR A 82 -19.74 -0.67 -14.14
C THR A 82 -18.99 -1.67 -13.28
N TYR A 83 -18.47 -1.20 -12.14
CA TYR A 83 -17.74 -2.01 -11.17
C TYR A 83 -18.37 -1.90 -9.79
N HIS A 84 -18.34 -2.98 -9.03
CA HIS A 84 -18.72 -3.01 -7.62
C HIS A 84 -17.51 -3.37 -6.78
N PHE A 85 -17.15 -2.48 -5.85
CA PHE A 85 -16.11 -2.70 -4.86
C PHE A 85 -16.77 -2.90 -3.50
N SER A 86 -16.39 -3.97 -2.80
CA SER A 86 -16.85 -4.25 -1.45
C SER A 86 -15.69 -4.65 -0.56
N ALA A 87 -15.82 -4.34 0.73
CA ALA A 87 -14.85 -4.74 1.74
C ALA A 87 -15.58 -5.01 3.05
N LEU A 88 -15.17 -6.07 3.74
CA LEU A 88 -15.59 -6.33 5.12
C LEU A 88 -14.53 -5.72 6.05
N ARG A 89 -14.98 -5.13 7.16
CA ARG A 89 -14.10 -4.52 8.14
C ARG A 89 -14.47 -4.92 9.56
N LYS A 90 -13.46 -5.04 10.41
CA LYS A 90 -13.60 -5.19 11.86
C LYS A 90 -12.72 -4.14 12.53
N VAL A 91 -13.31 -3.37 13.44
CA VAL A 91 -12.60 -2.36 14.25
C VAL A 91 -12.85 -2.68 15.72
N VAL A 92 -11.77 -2.76 16.49
CA VAL A 92 -11.78 -3.04 17.93
C VAL A 92 -10.87 -2.04 18.63
N ASN A 93 -11.13 -1.79 19.91
CA ASN A 93 -10.29 -0.91 20.75
C ASN A 93 -10.10 0.52 20.21
N VAL A 94 -11.16 1.09 19.62
CA VAL A 94 -11.19 2.48 19.14
C VAL A 94 -12.43 3.18 19.66
N GLU A 95 -12.29 4.44 20.07
CA GLU A 95 -13.36 5.25 20.67
C GLU A 95 -14.57 5.43 19.73
N TYR A 96 -14.33 5.61 18.42
CA TYR A 96 -15.39 5.83 17.43
C TYR A 96 -15.32 4.84 16.24
N PRO A 97 -15.66 3.54 16.43
CA PRO A 97 -15.46 2.51 15.40
C PRO A 97 -16.15 2.76 14.06
N ARG A 98 -17.28 3.49 14.05
CA ARG A 98 -18.01 3.85 12.82
C ARG A 98 -17.32 4.93 11.99
N ARG A 99 -16.50 5.76 12.63
CA ARG A 99 -15.75 6.87 12.00
C ARG A 99 -14.31 6.49 11.69
N THR A 100 -13.85 5.35 12.19
CA THR A 100 -12.51 4.82 12.00
C THR A 100 -12.49 3.79 10.86
N ALA A 101 -11.55 3.95 9.93
CA ALA A 101 -11.38 3.15 8.72
C ALA A 101 -12.53 3.28 7.71
N VAL A 102 -12.37 4.20 6.76
CA VAL A 102 -13.26 4.44 5.62
C VAL A 102 -12.63 3.89 4.33
N ALA A 103 -13.45 3.34 3.45
CA ALA A 103 -13.02 3.02 2.09
C ALA A 103 -13.17 4.25 1.19
N ARG A 104 -12.18 4.48 0.32
CA ARG A 104 -12.21 5.56 -0.67
C ARG A 104 -11.81 4.99 -2.03
N ILE A 105 -12.48 5.45 -3.07
CA ILE A 105 -12.18 5.10 -4.46
C ILE A 105 -11.73 6.37 -5.17
N PHE A 106 -10.59 6.30 -5.84
CA PHE A 106 -10.07 7.36 -6.67
C PHE A 106 -9.97 6.85 -8.10
N TRP A 107 -10.74 7.43 -9.01
CA TRP A 107 -10.63 7.15 -10.43
C TRP A 107 -9.41 7.87 -11.00
N LYS A 108 -8.59 7.14 -11.75
CA LYS A 108 -7.40 7.66 -12.39
C LYS A 108 -7.44 7.45 -13.90
N ASP A 109 -6.89 8.41 -14.65
CA ASP A 109 -6.66 8.26 -16.09
C ASP A 109 -5.43 7.39 -16.38
N ALA A 110 -5.12 7.18 -17.66
CA ALA A 110 -3.97 6.37 -18.10
C ALA A 110 -2.61 6.96 -17.68
N GLN A 111 -2.55 8.23 -17.28
CA GLN A 111 -1.35 8.90 -16.77
C GLN A 111 -1.32 8.95 -15.23
N GLY A 112 -2.29 8.33 -14.56
CA GLY A 112 -2.39 8.27 -13.09
C GLY A 112 -2.97 9.53 -12.44
N ARG A 113 -3.47 10.48 -13.22
CA ARG A 113 -4.12 11.71 -12.73
C ARG A 113 -5.58 11.43 -12.42
N ALA A 114 -6.26 12.31 -11.69
CA ALA A 114 -7.70 12.18 -11.46
C ALA A 114 -8.44 12.09 -12.80
N ALA A 115 -9.35 11.13 -12.91
CA ALA A 115 -10.19 11.01 -14.10
C ALA A 115 -11.04 12.28 -14.26
N VAL A 116 -11.18 12.76 -15.50
CA VAL A 116 -12.08 13.87 -15.81
C VAL A 116 -13.50 13.37 -15.60
N HIS A 117 -14.27 14.09 -14.79
CA HIS A 117 -15.71 13.88 -14.70
C HIS A 117 -16.36 14.73 -15.79
N ASP A 118 -17.20 14.13 -16.63
CA ASP A 118 -18.08 14.89 -17.50
C ASP A 118 -19.08 15.64 -16.60
N PHE A 119 -19.16 16.97 -16.75
CA PHE A 119 -20.11 17.84 -16.06
C PHE A 119 -21.35 18.08 -16.92
#